data_AF-A0A6H1ZUX4-F1
#
_entry.id   AF-A0A6H1ZUX4-F1
#
_cell.length_a   1.000
_cell.length_b   1.000
_cell.length_c   1.000
_cell.angle_alpha   90.00
_cell.angle_beta   90.00
_cell.angle_gamma   90.00
#
_symmetry.space_group_name_H-M   'P 1'
#
loop_
_entity.id
_entity.type
_entity.pdbx_description
1 polymer ?
#
loop_
_entity_poly.entity_id
_entity_poly.type
_entity_poly.pdbx_seq_one_letter_code
_entity_poly.pdbx_strand_id
1 'polypeptide(L)' 'MKLDFGIYHGKELSDPSIPDDYVCWLSERGSYTLPGNRFETTWHVPIVVSINARREMEKRGWKHNGDRWKKDEK' A
#
# COMPACT_ATOMS: atom_id res chain seq x y z
N MET A 1 -9.56 -17.15 -4.55
CA MET A 1 -9.79 -15.69 -4.54
C MET A 1 -8.56 -15.03 -5.15
N LYS A 2 -8.70 -14.34 -6.28
CA LYS A 2 -7.59 -13.62 -6.92
C LYS A 2 -7.66 -12.19 -6.39
N LEU A 3 -6.65 -11.75 -5.66
CA LEU A 3 -6.52 -10.36 -5.26
C LEU A 3 -5.88 -9.61 -6.42
N ASP A 4 -6.62 -8.69 -7.04
CA ASP A 4 -6.08 -7.78 -8.03
C ASP A 4 -5.37 -6.63 -7.30
N PHE A 5 -4.08 -6.84 -7.02
CA PHE A 5 -3.24 -5.82 -6.38
C PHE A 5 -3.16 -4.56 -7.24
N GLY A 6 -3.27 -3.39 -6.59
CA GLY A 6 -3.25 -2.09 -7.28
C GLY A 6 -4.62 -1.62 -7.77
N ILE A 7 -5.69 -2.39 -7.50
CA ILE A 7 -7.08 -1.97 -7.69
C ILE A 7 -7.80 -2.04 -6.34
N TYR A 8 -8.35 -0.91 -5.90
CA TYR A 8 -9.14 -0.82 -4.66
C TYR A 8 -10.60 -0.54 -5.01
N HIS A 9 -11.49 -1.51 -4.82
CA HIS A 9 -12.92 -1.38 -5.18
C HIS A 9 -13.16 -0.94 -6.64
N GLY A 10 -12.33 -1.41 -7.57
CA GLY A 10 -12.41 -1.04 -9.00
C GLY A 10 -11.72 0.28 -9.36
N LYS A 11 -11.05 0.94 -8.40
CA LYS A 11 -10.32 2.20 -8.61
C LYS A 11 -8.82 1.95 -8.68
N GLU A 12 -8.14 2.68 -9.57
CA GLU A 12 -6.68 2.65 -9.70
C GLU A 12 -6.00 3.37 -8.53
N LEU A 13 -4.77 2.97 -8.18
CA LEU A 13 -3.98 3.55 -7.07
C LEU A 13 -3.90 5.08 -7.06
N SER A 14 -3.95 5.72 -8.23
CA SER A 14 -3.95 7.17 -8.41
C SER A 14 -5.22 7.86 -7.88
N ASP A 15 -6.28 7.12 -7.57
CA ASP A 15 -7.51 7.68 -7.03
C ASP A 15 -7.30 8.15 -5.58
N PRO A 16 -7.51 9.45 -5.29
CA PRO A 16 -7.29 10.01 -3.96
C PRO A 16 -8.29 9.51 -2.91
N SER A 17 -9.39 8.87 -3.31
CA SER A 17 -10.35 8.25 -2.39
C SER A 17 -9.87 6.92 -1.81
N ILE A 18 -8.78 6.36 -2.34
CA ILE A 18 -8.17 5.16 -1.78
C ILE A 18 -7.46 5.54 -0.47
N PRO A 19 -7.71 4.83 0.65
CA PRO A 19 -7.06 5.10 1.91
C PRO A 19 -5.54 5.01 1.84
N ASP A 20 -4.84 5.96 2.48
CA ASP A 20 -3.38 5.98 2.57
C ASP A 20 -2.83 4.68 3.18
N ASP A 21 -3.54 4.07 4.14
CA ASP A 21 -3.16 2.79 4.76
C ASP A 21 -3.06 1.64 3.74
N TYR A 22 -3.95 1.62 2.75
CA TYR A 22 -3.94 0.58 1.71
C TYR A 22 -2.77 0.78 0.73
N VAL A 23 -2.50 2.04 0.35
CA VAL A 23 -1.37 2.37 -0.52
C VAL A 23 -0.05 2.11 0.22
N CYS A 24 0.03 2.50 1.49
CA CYS A 24 1.15 2.22 2.39
C CYS A 24 1.42 0.72 2.46
N TRP A 25 0.37 -0.08 2.70
CA TRP A 25 0.50 -1.53 2.72
C TRP A 25 1.09 -2.10 1.41
N LEU A 26 0.58 -1.68 0.25
CA LEU A 26 1.08 -2.16 -1.04
C LEU A 26 2.53 -1.74 -1.31
N SER A 27 2.94 -0.58 -0.79
CA SER A 27 4.27 -0.01 -0.97
C SER A 27 5.35 -0.72 -0.14
N GLU A 28 4.95 -1.30 1.00
CA GLU A 28 5.81 -2.11 1.83
C GLU A 28 5.87 -3.52 1.24
N ARG A 29 7.08 -4.05 1.06
CA ARG A 29 7.30 -5.42 0.54
C ARG A 29 6.92 -6.51 1.56
N GLY A 30 6.12 -6.14 2.57
CA GLY A 30 5.85 -6.93 3.76
C GLY A 30 4.55 -7.70 3.67
N SER A 31 4.56 -8.88 4.30
CA SER A 31 3.39 -9.63 4.72
C SER A 31 2.35 -8.69 5.32
N TYR A 32 1.15 -8.62 4.75
CA TYR A 32 0.02 -8.07 5.48
C TYR A 32 -0.57 -9.14 6.38
N THR A 33 -0.73 -8.81 7.64
CA THR A 33 -1.66 -9.53 8.49
C THR A 33 -2.91 -8.69 8.60
N LEU A 34 -3.98 -9.13 7.92
CA LEU A 34 -5.30 -8.50 8.08
C LEU A 34 -5.69 -8.55 9.56
N PRO A 35 -6.06 -7.41 10.18
CA PRO A 35 -6.48 -7.41 11.57
C PRO A 35 -7.74 -8.28 11.72
N GLY A 36 -7.63 -9.35 12.50
CA GLY A 36 -8.71 -10.32 12.74
C GLY A 36 -8.51 -11.71 12.12
N ASN A 37 -7.49 -11.91 11.28
CA ASN A 37 -7.17 -13.23 10.74
C ASN A 37 -6.05 -13.89 11.57
N ARG A 38 -6.35 -15.03 12.22
CA ARG A 38 -5.37 -15.84 12.98
C ARG A 38 -4.31 -16.51 12.11
N PHE A 39 -4.49 -16.49 10.79
CA PHE A 39 -3.54 -17.03 9.82
C PHE A 39 -2.81 -15.86 9.16
N GLU A 40 -1.51 -15.73 9.44
CA GLU A 40 -0.60 -14.86 8.72
C GLU A 40 -0.61 -15.24 7.24
N THR A 41 -1.50 -14.63 6.47
CA THR A 41 -1.55 -14.83 5.03
C THR A 41 -0.55 -13.86 4.44
N THR A 42 0.69 -14.31 4.28
CA THR A 42 1.75 -13.53 3.63
C THR A 42 1.43 -13.35 2.15
N TRP A 43 0.77 -12.24 1.83
CA TRP A 43 0.53 -11.84 0.45
C TRP A 43 1.79 -11.24 -0.14
N HIS A 44 2.28 -11.85 -1.23
CA HIS A 44 3.40 -11.30 -1.99
C HIS A 44 2.85 -10.30 -3.01
N VAL A 45 2.89 -9.01 -2.67
CA VAL A 45 2.52 -7.94 -3.61
C VAL A 45 3.51 -7.93 -4.78
N PRO A 46 3.07 -7.95 -6.04
CA PRO A 46 3.97 -7.84 -7.18
C PRO A 46 4.82 -6.58 -7.11
N ILE A 47 6.12 -6.70 -7.40
CA ILE A 47 7.10 -5.60 -7.30
C ILE A 47 6.65 -4.33 -8.04
N VAL A 48 6.02 -4.48 -9.21
CA VAL A 48 5.51 -3.37 -10.01
C VAL A 48 4.43 -2.59 -9.27
N VAL A 49 3.53 -3.28 -8.57
CA VAL A 49 2.48 -2.66 -7.76
C VAL A 49 3.11 -1.94 -6.57
N SER A 50 4.07 -2.54 -5.89
CA SER A 50 4.76 -1.88 -4.77
C SER A 50 5.51 -0.62 -5.20
N ILE A 51 6.17 -0.63 -6.36
CA ILE A 51 6.82 0.57 -6.90
C ILE A 51 5.79 1.66 -7.22
N ASN A 52 4.65 1.30 -7.82
CA ASN A 52 3.59 2.26 -8.11
C ASN A 52 2.98 2.84 -6.83
N ALA A 53 2.73 2.00 -5.82
CA ALA A 53 2.23 2.44 -4.53
C ALA A 53 3.21 3.38 -3.80
N ARG A 54 4.54 3.10 -3.86
CA ARG A 54 5.57 4.01 -3.32
C ARG A 54 5.52 5.39 -3.97
N ARG A 55 5.47 5.43 -5.31
CA ARG A 55 5.36 6.69 -6.07
C ARG A 55 4.09 7.45 -5.70
N GLU A 56 3.01 6.74 -5.45
CA GLU A 56 1.74 7.35 -5.10
C GLU A 56 1.76 7.92 -3.67
N MET A 57 2.38 7.22 -2.71
CA MET A 57 2.64 7.77 -1.37
C MET A 57 3.48 9.04 -1.43
N GLU A 58 4.54 9.06 -2.24
CA GLU A 58 5.37 10.26 -2.46
C GLU A 58 4.57 11.43 -3.05
N LYS A 59 3.71 11.17 -4.03
CA LYS A 59 2.81 12.21 -4.61
C LYS A 59 1.82 12.76 -3.58
N ARG A 60 1.34 11.91 -2.67
CA ARG A 60 0.41 12.28 -1.59
C ARG A 60 1.10 13.04 -0.44
N GLY A 61 2.40 13.31 -0.55
CA GLY A 61 3.17 14.06 0.44
C GLY A 61 3.74 13.21 1.57
N TRP A 62 3.74 11.88 1.43
CA TRP A 62 4.40 10.99 2.37
C TRP A 62 5.88 10.82 1.98
N LYS A 63 6.76 10.75 2.98
CA LYS A 63 8.18 10.46 2.82
C LYS A 63 8.52 9.13 3.47
N HIS A 64 9.29 8.31 2.76
CA HIS A 64 9.79 7.04 3.28
C HIS A 64 11.04 7.31 4.13
N ASN A 65 10.91 7.27 5.46
CA ASN A 65 11.99 7.52 6.41
C ASN A 65 12.47 6.19 7.01
N GLY A 66 13.48 5.58 6.38
CA GLY A 66 13.99 4.26 6.78
C GLY A 66 12.97 3.17 6.50
N ASP A 67 12.34 2.63 7.55
CA ASP A 67 11.37 1.52 7.48
C ASP A 67 9.90 1.96 7.51
N ARG A 68 9.59 3.26 7.62
CA ARG A 68 8.21 3.74 7.74
C ARG A 68 7.92 4.97 6.90
N TRP A 69 6.69 5.04 6.39
CA TRP A 69 6.14 6.26 5.81
C TRP A 69 5.80 7.27 6.89
N LYS A 70 6.21 8.53 6.68
CA LYS A 70 5.82 9.67 7.50
C LYS A 70 5.16 10.72 6.61
N LYS A 71 3.99 11.20 7.01
CA LYS A 71 3.33 12.32 6.35
C LYS A 71 4.07 13.59 6.77
N ASP A 72 4.52 14.39 5.82
CA ASP A 72 5.07 15.71 6.11
C ASP A 72 3.86 16.58 6.51
N GLU A 73 3.55 16.66 7.81
CA GLU A 73 2.64 17.68 8.33
C GLU A 73 3.37 19.02 8.22
N LYS A 74 3.01 19.81 7.21
CA LYS A 74 3.49 21.17 7.02
C LYS A 74 2.44 22.18 7.47
#